data_AF-A0A9J5WRT4-F1
#
_entry.id   AF-A0A9J5WRT4-F1
#
_cell.length_a   1.000
_cell.length_b   1.000
_cell.length_c   1.000
_cell.angle_alpha   90.00
_cell.angle_beta   90.00
_cell.angle_gamma   90.00
#
_symmetry.space_group_name_H-M   'P 1'
#
loop_
_entity.id
_entity.type
_entity.pdbx_description
1 polymer ?
#
loop_
_entity_poly.entity_id
_entity_poly.type
_entity_poly.pdbx_seq_one_letter_code
_entity_poly.pdbx_strand_id
1 'polypeptide(L)'
;MAINNNWGFNNGCFFSWICWCLLQKHFLMYIYLWAMFFIIAALIGFVIFAFAVTDKGSGRPVMNRAYSEYYLQDYSGWLEERVSSQSYWEKISSCIRDSHGCGKMRRIYNGIPESVEMFYLRKLSPIESGCCKPPTECGYVYQNETLWSPGGGLVGADPDCVKWSNDQEQLCYNCDSCKAGVLASLKKSWRKVSVINIVILILLVIMYMVAIAAFRHNKRIDNDEPYGETRMEKTQPSRIHF
;
A
#
# COMPACT_ATOMS: atom_id res chain seq x y z
N MET A 1 39.98 14.10 -70.31
CA MET A 1 38.63 14.70 -70.30
C MET A 1 38.12 14.60 -68.88
N ALA A 2 37.90 15.75 -68.23
CA ALA A 2 37.44 15.84 -66.85
C ALA A 2 35.93 15.61 -66.76
N ILE A 3 35.45 14.92 -65.72
CA ILE A 3 34.15 15.20 -65.12
C ILE A 3 34.30 15.22 -63.60
N ASN A 4 34.04 16.41 -63.09
CA ASN A 4 33.94 16.89 -61.73
C ASN A 4 32.66 16.35 -61.08
N ASN A 5 32.74 15.73 -59.90
CA ASN A 5 31.57 15.47 -59.05
C ASN A 5 31.79 16.10 -57.68
N ASN A 6 31.64 17.42 -57.65
CA ASN A 6 31.39 18.17 -56.43
C ASN A 6 29.94 17.93 -56.01
N TRP A 7 29.74 17.14 -54.95
CA TRP A 7 28.52 17.16 -54.13
C TRP A 7 28.95 17.17 -52.67
N GLY A 8 29.32 18.35 -52.18
CA GLY A 8 29.26 18.64 -50.75
C GLY A 8 27.80 18.75 -50.34
N PHE A 9 27.30 17.85 -49.49
CA PHE A 9 26.10 18.08 -48.69
C PHE A 9 26.15 17.27 -47.37
N ASN A 10 26.39 18.02 -46.28
CA ASN A 10 26.02 17.77 -44.88
C ASN A 10 26.62 16.61 -44.07
N ASN A 11 27.88 16.78 -43.65
CA ASN A 11 28.42 16.15 -42.44
C ASN A 11 27.85 16.72 -41.11
N GLY A 12 27.00 17.76 -41.17
CA GLY A 12 26.42 18.41 -39.98
C GLY A 12 25.24 17.66 -39.33
N CYS A 13 24.41 16.96 -40.11
CA CYS A 13 23.24 16.26 -39.56
C CYS A 13 23.60 14.90 -38.92
N PHE A 14 24.61 14.21 -39.45
CA PHE A 14 25.03 12.90 -38.94
C PHE A 14 25.76 13.01 -37.59
N PHE A 15 26.62 14.03 -37.44
CA PHE A 15 27.24 14.38 -36.15
C PHE A 15 26.21 14.92 -35.14
N SER A 16 25.17 15.63 -35.60
CA SER A 16 24.08 16.09 -34.74
C SER A 16 23.24 14.94 -34.18
N TRP A 17 22.91 13.92 -34.98
CA TRP A 17 22.19 12.73 -34.49
C TRP A 17 23.01 11.85 -33.55
N ILE A 18 24.31 11.70 -33.78
CA ILE A 18 25.21 10.95 -32.89
C ILE A 18 25.47 11.72 -31.58
N CYS A 19 25.64 13.05 -31.66
CA CYS A 19 25.77 13.91 -30.48
C CYS A 19 24.47 13.96 -29.66
N TRP A 20 23.30 13.99 -30.32
CA TRP A 20 22.00 13.84 -29.67
C TRP A 20 21.86 12.47 -28.99
N CYS A 21 22.32 11.39 -29.61
CA CYS A 21 22.25 10.03 -29.05
C CYS A 21 23.17 9.85 -27.83
N LEU A 22 24.35 10.48 -27.81
CA LEU A 22 25.29 10.47 -26.67
C LEU A 22 24.80 11.35 -25.51
N LEU A 23 24.24 12.53 -25.79
CA LEU A 23 23.61 13.40 -24.78
C LEU A 23 22.31 12.77 -24.20
N GLN A 24 21.56 12.05 -25.03
CA GLN A 24 20.33 11.36 -24.63
C GLN A 24 20.61 10.22 -23.66
N LYS A 25 21.76 9.52 -23.75
CA LYS A 25 22.15 8.45 -22.81
C LYS A 25 22.44 8.98 -21.40
N HIS A 26 23.17 10.10 -21.29
CA HIS A 26 23.46 10.74 -20.00
C HIS A 26 22.21 11.37 -19.38
N PHE A 27 21.37 12.05 -20.19
CA PHE A 27 20.14 12.67 -19.72
C PHE A 27 19.08 11.63 -19.30
N LEU A 28 18.90 10.56 -20.09
CA LEU A 28 18.00 9.45 -19.78
C LEU A 28 18.37 8.78 -18.46
N MET A 29 19.68 8.58 -18.22
CA MET A 29 20.13 7.96 -16.99
C MET A 29 19.97 8.88 -15.77
N TYR A 30 20.18 10.19 -15.93
CA TYR A 30 19.89 11.15 -14.87
C TYR A 30 18.39 11.18 -14.52
N ILE A 31 17.52 11.20 -15.53
CA ILE A 31 16.06 11.05 -15.35
C ILE A 31 15.74 9.74 -14.61
N TYR A 32 16.36 8.62 -14.99
CA TYR A 32 16.16 7.33 -14.33
C TYR A 32 16.52 7.39 -12.84
N LEU A 33 17.65 7.99 -12.47
CA LEU A 33 18.06 8.14 -11.07
C LEU A 33 17.07 8.99 -10.26
N TRP A 34 16.57 10.09 -10.84
CA TRP A 34 15.54 10.93 -10.21
C TRP A 34 14.20 10.21 -10.08
N ALA A 35 13.76 9.53 -11.14
CA ALA A 35 12.53 8.74 -11.11
C ALA A 35 12.58 7.66 -10.02
N MET A 36 13.68 6.91 -9.94
CA MET A 36 13.90 5.90 -8.89
C MET A 36 13.91 6.51 -7.50
N PHE A 37 14.52 7.69 -7.32
CA PHE A 37 14.49 8.41 -6.04
C PHE A 37 13.06 8.76 -5.61
N PHE A 38 12.24 9.32 -6.52
CA PHE A 38 10.84 9.64 -6.22
C PHE A 38 10.02 8.40 -5.90
N ILE A 39 10.26 7.28 -6.61
CA ILE A 39 9.59 6.01 -6.31
C ILE A 39 9.96 5.55 -4.89
N ILE A 40 11.24 5.51 -4.54
CA ILE A 40 11.69 5.11 -3.20
C ILE A 40 11.09 6.04 -2.14
N ALA A 41 11.13 7.35 -2.35
CA ALA A 41 10.55 8.33 -1.42
C ALA A 41 9.04 8.13 -1.23
N ALA A 42 8.30 7.87 -2.31
CA ALA A 42 6.87 7.58 -2.25
C ALA A 42 6.58 6.28 -1.49
N LEU A 43 7.39 5.23 -1.70
CA LEU A 43 7.24 3.97 -0.97
C LEU A 43 7.56 4.13 0.52
N ILE A 44 8.59 4.90 0.88
CA ILE A 44 8.90 5.23 2.28
C ILE A 44 7.74 6.00 2.92
N GLY A 45 7.23 7.02 2.23
CA GLY A 45 6.08 7.80 2.69
C GLY A 45 4.84 6.93 2.92
N PHE A 46 4.56 6.00 2.01
CA PHE A 46 3.48 5.03 2.17
C PHE A 46 3.70 4.13 3.40
N VAL A 47 4.93 3.67 3.66
CA VAL A 47 5.24 2.86 4.85
C VAL A 47 5.01 3.65 6.13
N ILE A 48 5.48 4.89 6.21
CA ILE A 48 5.27 5.76 7.38
C ILE A 48 3.77 5.99 7.61
N PHE A 49 3.03 6.33 6.56
CA PHE A 49 1.59 6.51 6.64
C PHE A 49 0.88 5.23 7.09
N ALA A 50 1.27 4.08 6.54
CA ALA A 50 0.74 2.79 6.93
C ALA A 50 1.02 2.49 8.41
N PHE A 51 2.21 2.76 8.91
CA PHE A 51 2.51 2.63 10.34
C PHE A 51 1.68 3.61 11.19
N ALA A 52 1.61 4.87 10.81
CA ALA A 52 0.83 5.87 11.54
C ALA A 52 -0.65 5.50 11.71
N VAL A 53 -1.29 4.95 10.67
CA VAL A 53 -2.68 4.48 10.76
C VAL A 53 -2.84 3.11 11.43
N THR A 54 -1.76 2.32 11.51
CA THR A 54 -1.79 0.98 12.12
C THR A 54 -1.18 0.91 13.50
N ASP A 55 -0.64 1.99 14.05
CA ASP A 55 0.02 1.98 15.35
C ASP A 55 -1.00 1.76 16.49
N LYS A 56 -2.13 2.48 16.43
CA LYS A 56 -3.09 2.53 17.53
C LYS A 56 -4.21 1.47 17.43
N GLY A 57 -4.72 1.07 18.59
CA GLY A 57 -5.85 0.15 18.76
C GLY A 57 -5.53 -1.33 18.54
N SER A 58 -5.90 -2.16 19.51
CA SER A 58 -5.90 -3.63 19.41
C SER A 58 -7.23 -4.17 19.91
N GLY A 59 -7.69 -5.28 19.33
CA GLY A 59 -8.89 -5.95 19.85
C GLY A 59 -8.67 -6.40 21.30
N ARG A 60 -9.68 -6.21 22.14
CA ARG A 60 -9.68 -6.69 23.53
C ARG A 60 -10.04 -8.17 23.54
N PRO A 61 -9.24 -9.05 24.17
CA PRO A 61 -9.61 -10.45 24.31
C PRO A 61 -10.78 -10.57 25.30
N VAL A 62 -11.73 -11.44 24.97
CA VAL A 62 -12.86 -11.77 25.87
C VAL A 62 -12.57 -13.10 26.55
N MET A 63 -12.83 -13.18 27.85
CA MET A 63 -12.63 -14.41 28.61
C MET A 63 -13.48 -15.56 28.05
N ASN A 64 -12.89 -16.75 27.94
CA ASN A 64 -13.50 -17.98 27.39
C ASN A 64 -13.94 -17.88 25.92
N ARG A 65 -13.35 -16.99 25.12
CA ARG A 65 -13.68 -16.84 23.70
C ARG A 65 -12.43 -16.71 22.83
N ALA A 66 -12.49 -17.29 21.64
CA ALA A 66 -11.39 -17.29 20.67
C ALA A 66 -11.35 -16.03 19.79
N TYR A 67 -12.37 -15.18 19.86
CA TYR A 67 -12.46 -13.90 19.15
C TYR A 67 -12.22 -12.71 20.08
N SER A 68 -11.86 -11.58 19.49
CA SER A 68 -11.63 -10.31 20.18
C SER A 68 -12.79 -9.35 19.93
N GLU A 69 -13.06 -8.46 20.89
CA GLU A 69 -13.97 -7.34 20.73
C GLU A 69 -13.21 -6.06 20.40
N TYR A 70 -13.86 -5.19 19.62
CA TYR A 70 -13.23 -3.99 19.08
C TYR A 70 -14.05 -2.79 19.51
N TYR A 71 -13.38 -1.84 20.15
CA TYR A 71 -13.99 -0.64 20.69
C TYR A 71 -13.41 0.57 19.98
N LEU A 72 -14.26 1.51 19.58
CA LEU A 72 -13.79 2.67 18.82
C LEU A 72 -12.86 3.55 19.66
N GLN A 73 -13.04 3.60 20.98
CA GLN A 73 -12.19 4.40 21.88
C GLN A 73 -10.73 3.94 21.93
N ASP A 74 -10.43 2.69 21.53
CA ASP A 74 -9.06 2.18 21.46
C ASP A 74 -8.31 2.68 20.21
N TYR A 75 -9.04 3.22 19.23
CA TYR A 75 -8.49 3.80 18.02
C TYR A 75 -8.46 5.31 18.13
N SER A 76 -7.38 5.93 17.68
CA SER A 76 -7.33 7.39 17.55
C SER A 76 -6.53 7.85 16.35
N GLY A 77 -6.87 9.03 15.84
CA GLY A 77 -6.17 9.69 14.71
C GLY A 77 -7.05 9.80 13.45
N TRP A 78 -6.40 10.03 12.32
CA TRP A 78 -7.10 10.36 11.06
C TRP A 78 -8.13 9.32 10.62
N LEU A 79 -7.86 8.03 10.84
CA LEU A 79 -8.74 6.94 10.41
C LEU A 79 -10.03 6.86 11.24
N GLU A 80 -9.93 7.14 12.55
CA GLU A 80 -11.07 7.23 13.47
C GLU A 80 -11.99 8.38 13.08
N GLU A 81 -11.42 9.56 12.81
CA GLU A 81 -12.17 10.74 12.38
C GLU A 81 -12.92 10.49 11.06
N ARG A 82 -12.32 9.70 10.16
CA ARG A 82 -12.92 9.28 8.90
C ARG A 82 -14.19 8.44 9.09
N VAL A 83 -14.16 7.48 10.03
CA VAL A 83 -15.32 6.60 10.29
C VAL A 83 -16.33 7.21 11.24
N SER A 84 -15.91 8.20 12.04
CA SER A 84 -16.80 8.99 12.89
C SER A 84 -17.72 9.88 12.03
N SER A 85 -17.24 10.33 10.87
CA SER A 85 -18.05 11.12 9.93
C SER A 85 -19.17 10.30 9.27
N GLN A 86 -20.42 10.63 9.59
CA GLN A 86 -21.62 9.90 9.14
C GLN A 86 -21.73 9.78 7.61
N SER A 87 -21.49 10.87 6.88
CA SER A 87 -21.64 10.91 5.41
C SER A 87 -20.68 9.98 4.66
N TYR A 88 -19.51 9.71 5.24
CA TYR A 88 -18.55 8.78 4.67
C TYR A 88 -18.76 7.37 5.19
N TRP A 89 -19.15 7.24 6.46
CA TRP A 89 -19.53 5.97 7.02
C TRP A 89 -20.67 5.31 6.25
N GLU A 90 -21.70 6.05 5.84
CA GLU A 90 -22.81 5.53 5.04
C GLU A 90 -22.36 4.84 3.75
N LYS A 91 -21.30 5.35 3.09
CA LYS A 91 -20.73 4.73 1.88
C LYS A 91 -19.90 3.48 2.21
N ILE A 92 -19.24 3.48 3.35
CA ILE A 92 -18.43 2.35 3.81
C ILE A 92 -19.33 1.20 4.27
N SER A 93 -20.35 1.51 5.07
CA SER A 93 -21.29 0.54 5.59
C SER A 93 -22.15 -0.06 4.49
N SER A 94 -22.54 0.71 3.46
CA SER A 94 -23.23 0.16 2.28
C SER A 94 -22.35 -0.88 1.57
N CYS A 95 -21.08 -0.57 1.31
CA CYS A 95 -20.16 -1.54 0.71
C CYS A 95 -19.98 -2.80 1.57
N ILE A 96 -19.93 -2.68 2.89
CA ILE A 96 -19.79 -3.85 3.79
C ILE A 96 -21.05 -4.71 3.74
N ARG A 97 -22.23 -4.08 3.79
CA ARG A 97 -23.52 -4.76 3.68
C ARG A 97 -23.64 -5.50 2.34
N ASP A 98 -23.29 -4.83 1.24
CA ASP A 98 -23.34 -5.39 -0.12
C ASP A 98 -22.31 -6.49 -0.33
N SER A 99 -21.15 -6.40 0.34
CA SER A 99 -20.13 -7.47 0.30
C SER A 99 -20.56 -8.76 1.03
N HIS A 100 -21.74 -8.76 1.68
CA HIS A 100 -22.24 -9.85 2.52
C HIS A 100 -21.20 -10.32 3.55
N GLY A 101 -20.45 -9.38 4.15
CA GLY A 101 -19.42 -9.68 5.14
C GLY A 101 -19.95 -10.51 6.32
N CYS A 102 -21.19 -10.24 6.75
CA CYS A 102 -21.90 -11.01 7.77
C CYS A 102 -22.58 -12.28 7.24
N GLY A 103 -22.85 -12.36 5.94
CA GLY A 103 -23.44 -13.56 5.31
C GLY A 103 -22.54 -14.80 5.46
N LYS A 104 -21.22 -14.60 5.51
CA LYS A 104 -20.25 -15.67 5.73
C LYS A 104 -20.23 -16.23 7.16
N MET A 105 -20.78 -15.48 8.12
CA MET A 105 -20.91 -15.95 9.50
C MET A 105 -21.95 -17.07 9.62
N ARG A 106 -23.05 -16.95 8.87
CA ARG A 106 -24.13 -17.94 8.81
C ARG A 106 -23.60 -19.21 8.15
N ARG A 107 -23.05 -20.12 8.95
CA ARG A 107 -22.62 -21.44 8.51
C ARG A 107 -23.64 -22.46 8.97
N ILE A 108 -24.49 -22.88 8.05
CA ILE A 108 -25.37 -24.01 8.26
C ILE A 108 -24.52 -25.28 8.09
N TYR A 109 -24.29 -26.02 9.17
CA TYR A 109 -23.64 -27.32 9.11
C TYR A 109 -24.72 -28.41 9.17
N ASN A 110 -24.89 -29.16 8.09
CA ASN A 110 -25.88 -30.25 7.98
C ASN A 110 -27.32 -29.85 8.37
N GLY A 111 -27.74 -28.60 8.12
CA GLY A 111 -29.09 -28.12 8.44
C GLY A 111 -29.32 -27.78 9.91
N ILE A 112 -28.31 -27.87 10.77
CA ILE A 112 -28.39 -27.58 12.21
C ILE A 112 -27.61 -26.29 12.51
N PRO A 113 -28.20 -25.34 13.27
CA PRO A 113 -27.49 -24.15 13.75
C PRO A 113 -26.28 -24.53 14.61
N GLU A 114 -25.20 -23.77 14.49
CA GLU A 114 -24.01 -23.98 15.30
C GLU A 114 -24.31 -23.73 16.79
N SER A 115 -23.81 -24.61 17.66
CA SER A 115 -23.97 -24.44 19.11
C SER A 115 -23.17 -23.24 19.63
N VAL A 116 -23.61 -22.67 20.74
CA VAL A 116 -22.99 -21.47 21.34
C VAL A 116 -21.51 -21.68 21.67
N GLU A 117 -21.15 -22.87 22.16
CA GLU A 117 -19.78 -23.22 22.51
C GLU A 117 -18.86 -23.24 21.28
N MET A 118 -19.34 -23.84 20.19
CA MET A 118 -18.59 -23.90 18.92
C MET A 118 -18.42 -22.50 18.32
N PHE A 119 -19.45 -21.66 18.43
CA PHE A 119 -19.38 -20.26 18.05
C PHE A 119 -18.33 -19.48 18.87
N TYR A 120 -18.25 -19.70 20.19
CA TYR A 120 -17.26 -19.04 21.05
C TYR A 120 -15.82 -19.47 20.78
N LEU A 121 -15.61 -20.68 20.28
CA LEU A 121 -14.29 -21.19 19.88
C LEU A 121 -13.88 -20.77 18.47
N ARG A 122 -14.79 -20.16 17.69
CA ARG A 122 -14.50 -19.72 16.33
C ARG A 122 -13.61 -18.47 16.32
N LYS A 123 -12.65 -18.47 15.40
CA LYS A 123 -11.86 -17.28 15.07
C LYS A 123 -12.64 -16.40 14.10
N LEU A 124 -13.32 -15.40 14.63
CA LEU A 124 -14.04 -14.40 13.83
C LEU A 124 -13.06 -13.38 13.26
N SER A 125 -13.32 -12.91 12.05
CA SER A 125 -12.67 -11.72 11.51
C SER A 125 -13.15 -10.46 12.26
N PRO A 126 -12.37 -9.36 12.24
CA PRO A 126 -12.76 -8.15 12.97
C PRO A 126 -14.12 -7.56 12.56
N ILE A 127 -14.48 -7.69 11.27
CA ILE A 127 -15.79 -7.27 10.75
C ILE A 127 -16.89 -8.20 11.27
N GLU A 128 -16.64 -9.51 11.26
CA GLU A 128 -17.60 -10.51 11.77
C GLU A 128 -17.91 -10.31 13.26
N SER A 129 -16.89 -10.02 14.08
CA SER A 129 -17.07 -9.76 15.51
C SER A 129 -17.66 -8.39 15.83
N GLY A 130 -17.36 -7.36 15.02
CA GLY A 130 -17.77 -5.97 15.29
C GLY A 130 -19.12 -5.58 14.68
N CYS A 131 -19.50 -6.14 13.53
CA CYS A 131 -20.69 -5.75 12.78
C CYS A 131 -21.83 -6.78 12.84
N CYS A 132 -21.49 -8.07 13.01
CA CYS A 132 -22.44 -9.17 12.83
C CYS A 132 -22.91 -9.82 14.13
N LYS A 133 -22.42 -9.32 15.28
CA LYS A 133 -22.77 -9.77 16.63
C LYS A 133 -22.89 -8.52 17.53
N PRO A 134 -23.83 -8.49 18.50
CA PRO A 134 -23.89 -7.44 19.50
C PRO A 134 -22.71 -7.52 20.49
N PRO A 135 -22.25 -6.39 21.06
CA PRO A 135 -21.24 -6.40 22.12
C PRO A 135 -21.64 -7.28 23.30
N THR A 136 -20.66 -7.92 23.95
CA THR A 136 -20.94 -8.85 25.06
C THR A 136 -21.52 -8.17 26.27
N GLU A 137 -21.12 -6.93 26.53
CA GLU A 137 -21.61 -6.10 27.63
C GLU A 137 -23.13 -5.80 27.51
N CYS A 138 -23.71 -5.97 26.32
CA CYS A 138 -25.13 -5.77 26.10
C CYS A 138 -26.01 -6.87 26.69
N GLY A 139 -25.46 -8.04 27.06
CA GLY A 139 -26.22 -9.12 27.69
C GLY A 139 -27.20 -9.87 26.77
N TYR A 140 -27.00 -9.81 25.45
CA TYR A 140 -27.81 -10.56 24.50
C TYR A 140 -27.52 -12.07 24.56
N VAL A 141 -28.58 -12.85 24.45
CA VAL A 141 -28.53 -14.32 24.42
C VAL A 141 -28.43 -14.78 22.96
N TYR A 142 -27.44 -15.63 22.70
CA TYR A 142 -27.27 -16.27 21.40
C TYR A 142 -28.45 -17.19 21.10
N GLN A 143 -29.07 -17.02 19.94
CA GLN A 143 -30.05 -17.99 19.42
C GLN A 143 -29.52 -18.68 18.18
N ASN A 144 -29.16 -17.91 17.15
CA ASN A 144 -28.50 -18.38 15.93
C ASN A 144 -27.37 -17.41 15.56
N GLU A 145 -26.62 -17.71 14.50
CA GLU A 145 -25.34 -17.06 14.18
C GLU A 145 -25.42 -15.52 14.15
N THR A 146 -26.48 -14.99 13.55
CA THR A 146 -26.77 -13.54 13.48
C THR A 146 -28.06 -13.14 14.20
N LEU A 147 -28.66 -14.05 14.99
CA LEU A 147 -29.89 -13.80 15.72
C LEU A 147 -29.64 -13.84 17.22
N TRP A 148 -29.88 -12.70 17.84
CA TRP A 148 -29.61 -12.48 19.25
C TRP A 148 -30.86 -11.87 19.89
N SER A 149 -31.34 -12.47 20.98
CA SER A 149 -32.45 -11.93 21.76
C SER A 149 -31.94 -11.21 23.01
N PRO A 150 -32.62 -10.15 23.48
CA PRO A 150 -32.30 -9.56 24.76
C PRO A 150 -32.35 -10.63 25.85
N GLY A 151 -31.30 -10.73 26.67
CA GLY A 151 -31.40 -11.47 27.93
C GLY A 151 -32.39 -10.72 28.84
N GLY A 152 -33.15 -11.43 29.68
CA GLY A 152 -34.18 -10.83 30.55
C GLY A 152 -33.69 -9.81 31.59
N GLY A 153 -32.44 -9.34 31.50
CA GLY A 153 -31.85 -8.27 32.30
C GLY A 153 -31.80 -6.93 31.56
N LEU A 154 -31.22 -5.92 32.20
CA LEU A 154 -31.01 -4.61 31.58
C LEU A 154 -29.99 -4.73 30.44
N VAL A 155 -30.34 -4.14 29.30
CA VAL A 155 -29.42 -3.95 28.17
C VAL A 155 -28.26 -3.08 28.67
N GLY A 156 -27.03 -3.48 28.32
CA GLY A 156 -25.81 -2.80 28.77
C GLY A 156 -25.80 -1.28 28.50
N ALA A 157 -24.97 -0.54 29.22
CA ALA A 157 -24.89 0.92 29.12
C ALA A 157 -24.24 1.43 27.82
N ASP A 158 -23.71 0.53 26.99
CA ASP A 158 -23.07 0.88 25.72
C ASP A 158 -24.13 1.35 24.70
N PRO A 159 -23.94 2.51 24.04
CA PRO A 159 -24.88 3.02 23.03
C PRO A 159 -25.03 2.10 21.82
N ASP A 160 -24.12 1.17 21.56
CA ASP A 160 -24.24 0.18 20.50
C ASP A 160 -25.30 -0.89 20.82
N CYS A 161 -25.61 -1.12 22.10
CA CYS A 161 -26.61 -2.10 22.48
C CYS A 161 -28.02 -1.77 21.98
N VAL A 162 -28.36 -0.47 21.93
CA VAL A 162 -29.65 -0.01 21.41
C VAL A 162 -29.69 0.11 19.89
N LYS A 163 -28.52 0.14 19.24
CA LYS A 163 -28.39 0.21 17.77
C LYS A 163 -28.43 -1.17 17.11
N TRP A 164 -28.26 -2.24 17.88
CA TRP A 164 -28.28 -3.62 17.35
C TRP A 164 -29.66 -3.98 16.77
N SER A 165 -29.67 -4.53 15.55
CA SER A 165 -30.87 -5.09 14.90
C SER A 165 -30.61 -6.54 14.45
N ASN A 166 -31.65 -7.37 14.48
CA ASN A 166 -31.60 -8.74 13.93
C ASN A 166 -31.88 -8.79 12.42
N ASP A 167 -32.26 -7.66 11.82
CA ASP A 167 -32.39 -7.52 10.37
C ASP A 167 -31.00 -7.63 9.72
N GLN A 168 -30.86 -8.54 8.74
CA GLN A 168 -29.59 -8.81 8.07
C GLN A 168 -29.10 -7.60 7.25
N GLU A 169 -30.00 -6.70 6.86
CA GLU A 169 -29.65 -5.46 6.13
C GLU A 169 -29.24 -4.32 7.07
N GLN A 170 -29.45 -4.45 8.38
CA GLN A 170 -29.16 -3.38 9.36
C GLN A 170 -28.08 -3.81 10.36
N LEU A 171 -28.21 -5.00 10.96
CA LEU A 171 -27.31 -5.56 11.97
C LEU A 171 -26.76 -4.49 12.92
N CYS A 172 -25.45 -4.50 13.19
CA CYS A 172 -24.76 -3.42 13.90
C CYS A 172 -23.97 -2.52 12.93
N TYR A 173 -24.40 -2.35 11.66
CA TYR A 173 -23.62 -1.57 10.69
C TYR A 173 -23.46 -0.09 11.06
N ASN A 174 -24.27 0.44 11.98
CA ASN A 174 -24.13 1.82 12.50
C ASN A 174 -23.52 1.90 13.91
N CYS A 175 -23.07 0.76 14.44
CA CYS A 175 -22.42 0.68 15.75
C CYS A 175 -20.96 1.14 15.69
N ASP A 176 -20.46 1.69 16.78
CA ASP A 176 -19.06 2.10 16.89
C ASP A 176 -18.13 0.88 16.98
N SER A 177 -18.64 -0.24 17.50
CA SER A 177 -18.03 -1.58 17.45
C SER A 177 -17.80 -2.06 16.02
N CYS A 178 -18.72 -1.77 15.09
CA CYS A 178 -18.56 -2.13 13.69
C CYS A 178 -17.50 -1.25 13.01
N LYS A 179 -17.52 0.06 13.28
CA LYS A 179 -16.46 0.99 12.83
C LYS A 179 -15.09 0.51 13.31
N ALA A 180 -14.96 0.17 14.59
CA ALA A 180 -13.74 -0.35 15.18
C ALA A 180 -13.30 -1.67 14.52
N GLY A 181 -14.24 -2.58 14.24
CA GLY A 181 -14.00 -3.81 13.48
C GLY A 181 -13.46 -3.55 12.07
N VAL A 182 -13.98 -2.53 11.38
CA VAL A 182 -13.47 -2.09 10.06
C VAL A 182 -12.04 -1.55 10.18
N LEU A 183 -11.77 -0.70 11.17
CA LEU A 183 -10.41 -0.18 11.42
C LEU A 183 -9.43 -1.32 11.67
N ALA A 184 -9.80 -2.30 12.49
CA ALA A 184 -8.98 -3.47 12.76
C ALA A 184 -8.72 -4.32 11.51
N SER A 185 -9.73 -4.49 10.65
CA SER A 185 -9.61 -5.21 9.37
C SER A 185 -8.67 -4.47 8.40
N LEU A 186 -8.85 -3.16 8.27
CA LEU A 186 -7.97 -2.30 7.47
C LEU A 186 -6.53 -2.37 7.98
N LYS A 187 -6.32 -2.24 9.29
CA LYS A 187 -5.00 -2.37 9.93
C LYS A 187 -4.32 -3.70 9.61
N LYS A 188 -5.07 -4.81 9.66
CA LYS A 188 -4.54 -6.14 9.29
C LYS A 188 -4.11 -6.20 7.82
N SER A 189 -4.92 -5.64 6.92
CA SER A 189 -4.62 -5.62 5.48
C SER A 189 -3.46 -4.70 5.14
N TRP A 190 -3.42 -3.50 5.73
CA TRP A 190 -2.35 -2.52 5.53
C TRP A 190 -1.01 -3.02 6.08
N ARG A 191 -1.01 -3.73 7.21
CA ARG A 191 0.20 -4.38 7.71
C ARG A 191 0.75 -5.41 6.72
N LYS A 192 -0.11 -6.20 6.08
CA LYS A 192 0.33 -7.15 5.03
C LYS A 192 0.93 -6.43 3.83
N VAL A 193 0.25 -5.39 3.34
CA VAL A 193 0.73 -4.59 2.19
C VAL A 193 2.05 -3.89 2.54
N SER A 194 2.16 -3.30 3.74
CA SER A 194 3.38 -2.65 4.23
C SER A 194 4.55 -3.63 4.30
N VAL A 195 4.33 -4.85 4.81
CA VAL A 195 5.37 -5.90 4.82
C VAL A 195 5.85 -6.25 3.41
N ILE A 196 4.92 -6.46 2.47
CA ILE A 196 5.28 -6.72 1.06
C ILE A 196 6.04 -5.53 0.47
N ASN A 197 5.59 -4.31 0.76
CA ASN A 197 6.22 -3.09 0.27
C ASN A 197 7.64 -2.90 0.79
N ILE A 198 7.92 -3.25 2.06
CA ILE A 198 9.27 -3.22 2.64
C ILE A 198 10.21 -4.15 1.86
N VAL A 199 9.75 -5.36 1.48
CA VAL A 199 10.56 -6.29 0.68
C VAL A 199 10.87 -5.70 -0.69
N ILE A 200 9.89 -5.11 -1.37
CA ILE A 200 10.07 -4.45 -2.68
C ILE A 200 11.06 -3.28 -2.55
N LEU A 201 10.94 -2.48 -1.49
CA LEU A 201 11.82 -1.35 -1.22
C LEU A 201 13.27 -1.79 -1.06
N ILE A 202 13.54 -2.87 -0.33
CA ILE A 202 14.90 -3.43 -0.18
C ILE A 202 15.48 -3.81 -1.55
N LEU A 203 14.71 -4.51 -2.37
CA LEU A 203 15.14 -4.90 -3.73
C LEU A 203 15.43 -3.67 -4.60
N LEU A 204 14.56 -2.65 -4.54
CA LEU A 204 14.76 -1.39 -5.28
C LEU A 204 16.02 -0.65 -4.83
N VAL A 205 16.31 -0.62 -3.52
CA VAL A 205 17.52 0.00 -2.99
C VAL A 205 18.78 -0.74 -3.47
N ILE A 206 18.78 -2.08 -3.47
CA ILE A 206 19.92 -2.86 -3.99
C ILE A 206 20.13 -2.55 -5.48
N MET A 207 19.07 -2.59 -6.28
CA MET A 207 19.13 -2.27 -7.70
C MET A 207 19.62 -0.85 -7.95
N TYR A 208 19.19 0.11 -7.14
CA TYR A 208 19.65 1.50 -7.19
C TYR A 208 21.14 1.64 -6.88
N MET A 209 21.64 0.93 -5.87
CA MET A 209 23.07 0.91 -5.53
C MET A 209 23.92 0.32 -6.65
N VAL A 210 23.47 -0.78 -7.27
CA VAL A 210 24.14 -1.39 -8.44
C VAL A 210 24.13 -0.45 -9.63
N ALA A 211 23.00 0.20 -9.92
CA ALA A 211 22.90 1.18 -11.00
C ALA A 211 23.86 2.36 -10.82
N ILE A 212 23.97 2.88 -9.59
CA ILE A 212 24.94 3.92 -9.26
C ILE A 212 26.39 3.42 -9.39
N ALA A 213 26.69 2.19 -8.96
CA ALA A 213 28.03 1.62 -9.06
C ALA A 213 28.44 1.43 -10.53
N ALA A 214 27.57 0.87 -11.35
CA ALA A 214 27.77 0.72 -12.79
C ALA A 214 27.97 2.08 -13.47
N PHE A 215 27.16 3.09 -13.10
CA PHE A 215 27.33 4.44 -13.63
C PHE A 215 28.67 5.07 -13.24
N ARG A 216 29.05 4.96 -11.96
CA ARG A 216 30.35 5.48 -11.48
C ARG A 216 31.52 4.81 -12.17
N HIS A 217 31.40 3.53 -12.49
CA HIS A 217 32.42 2.78 -13.24
C HIS A 217 32.56 3.28 -14.67
N ASN A 218 31.47 3.36 -15.44
CA ASN A 218 31.51 3.88 -16.82
C ASN A 218 32.04 5.31 -16.88
N LYS A 219 31.64 6.18 -15.95
CA LYS A 219 32.13 7.55 -15.89
C LYS A 219 33.65 7.62 -15.64
N ARG A 220 34.25 6.67 -14.91
CA ARG A 220 35.72 6.64 -14.72
C ARG A 220 36.44 6.30 -16.02
N ILE A 221 35.95 5.30 -16.76
CA ILE A 221 36.54 4.87 -18.03
C ILE A 221 36.60 6.04 -19.03
N ASP A 222 35.52 6.82 -19.14
CA ASP A 222 35.49 7.99 -20.04
C ASP A 222 36.46 9.11 -19.62
N ASN A 223 36.79 9.25 -18.33
CA ASN A 223 37.74 10.28 -17.85
C ASN A 223 39.21 9.84 -17.97
N ASP A 224 39.47 8.53 -18.08
CA ASP A 224 40.81 7.95 -18.19
C ASP A 224 41.30 7.84 -19.65
N GLU A 225 40.47 8.20 -20.65
CA GLU A 225 40.98 8.56 -21.99
C GLU A 225 41.59 9.96 -21.93
N PRO A 226 42.92 10.14 -21.99
CA PRO A 226 43.49 11.45 -22.22
C PRO A 226 42.98 11.92 -23.58
N TYR A 227 42.30 13.07 -23.61
CA TYR A 227 42.05 13.82 -24.84
C TYR A 227 43.41 14.01 -25.49
N GLY A 228 43.72 13.17 -26.48
CA GLY A 228 44.98 13.18 -27.17
C GLY A 228 45.12 14.55 -27.81
N GLU A 229 45.89 15.41 -27.17
CA GLU A 229 46.41 16.64 -27.73
C GLU A 229 46.93 16.28 -29.13
N THR A 230 46.21 16.69 -30.18
CA THR A 230 46.67 16.53 -31.55
C THR A 230 47.80 17.54 -31.75
N ARG A 231 48.96 17.23 -31.17
CA ARG A 231 50.21 17.95 -31.40
C ARG A 231 50.64 17.65 -32.82
N MET A 232 50.14 18.45 -33.76
CA MET A 232 50.65 18.47 -35.12
C MET A 232 52.07 19.03 -35.10
N GLU A 233 53.06 18.16 -35.23
CA GLU A 233 54.44 18.56 -35.51
C GLU A 233 54.51 19.03 -36.98
N LYS A 234 54.56 20.35 -37.19
CA LYS A 234 54.89 20.91 -38.50
C LYS A 234 56.35 20.57 -38.82
N THR A 235 56.56 19.53 -39.62
CA THR A 235 57.86 19.32 -40.28
C THR A 235 58.08 20.47 -41.26
N GLN A 236 58.95 21.41 -40.89
CA GLN A 236 59.39 22.49 -41.77
C GLN A 236 60.41 21.91 -42.77
N PRO A 237 60.16 21.95 -44.10
CA PRO A 237 61.14 21.46 -45.06
C PRO A 237 62.30 22.45 -45.14
N SER A 238 63.51 21.96 -44.89
CA SER A 238 64.76 22.67 -45.10
C SER A 238 64.96 22.94 -46.59
N ARG A 239 65.01 24.23 -46.94
CA ARG A 239 65.33 24.75 -48.27
C ARG A 239 66.78 24.37 -48.62
N ILE A 240 66.96 23.47 -49.57
CA ILE A 240 68.28 23.14 -50.14
C ILE A 240 68.60 24.20 -51.19
N HIS A 241 69.71 24.92 -51.03
CA HIS A 241 70.25 25.85 -52.03
C HIS A 241 71.46 25.19 -52.72
N PHE A 242 71.38 25.15 -54.06
CA PHE A 242 72.39 24.88 -55.09
C PHE A 242 73.35 23.69 -54.93
#